data_AF-A0A6L8F062-F1
#
_entry.id   AF-A0A6L8F062-F1
#
_cell.length_a   1.000
_cell.length_b   1.000
_cell.length_c   1.000
_cell.angle_alpha   90.00
_cell.angle_beta   90.00
_cell.angle_gamma   90.00
#
_symmetry.space_group_name_H-M   'P 1'
#
loop_
_entity.id
_entity.type
_entity.pdbx_description
1 polymer ?
#
loop_
_entity_poly.entity_id
_entity_poly.type
_entity_poly.pdbx_seq_one_letter_code
_entity_poly.pdbx_strand_id
1 'polypeptide(L)'
;MFEVQLPALKKFQNVAGIAAGIGFVLGLLIPAVAIYGLHWQCPFGDGILQVGGFMAIMGLGGAIIAGNLTGLILIGIAKHRQRLSNLSKKEDKKNSSGF
;
A
#
# COMPACT_ATOMS: atom_id res chain seq x y z
N MET A 1 -13.48 26.52 -8.98
CA MET A 1 -12.82 25.50 -8.16
C MET A 1 -13.63 24.23 -8.26
N PHE A 2 -13.14 23.25 -9.02
CA PHE A 2 -13.82 21.96 -9.19
C PHE A 2 -13.51 21.14 -7.93
N GLU A 3 -14.38 21.26 -6.93
CA GLU A 3 -14.29 20.48 -5.71
C GLU A 3 -14.65 19.04 -6.08
N VAL A 4 -13.62 18.26 -6.40
CA VAL A 4 -13.72 16.83 -6.65
C VAL A 4 -14.03 16.15 -5.31
N GLN A 5 -15.27 16.29 -4.84
CA GLN A 5 -15.86 15.40 -3.85
C GLN A 5 -16.05 14.04 -4.54
N LEU A 6 -14.97 13.29 -4.68
CA LEU A 6 -15.02 11.85 -4.96
C LEU A 6 -14.98 11.16 -3.59
N PRO A 7 -16.14 10.83 -2.98
CA PRO A 7 -16.20 10.07 -1.71
C PRO A 7 -15.46 8.71 -1.78
N ALA A 8 -15.12 8.24 -2.99
CA ALA A 8 -14.27 7.09 -3.22
C ALA A 8 -12.81 7.28 -2.76
N LEU A 9 -12.23 8.50 -2.90
CA LEU A 9 -10.84 8.78 -2.50
C LEU A 9 -10.63 8.55 -1.00
N LYS A 10 -11.60 8.95 -0.17
CA LYS A 10 -11.53 8.79 1.30
C LYS A 10 -11.44 7.31 1.72
N LYS A 11 -12.14 6.42 1.01
CA LYS A 11 -12.09 4.97 1.23
C LYS A 11 -10.73 4.39 0.83
N PHE A 12 -10.19 4.82 -0.31
CA PHE A 12 -8.88 4.38 -0.79
C PHE A 12 -7.72 4.92 0.07
N GLN A 13 -7.82 6.15 0.55
CA GLN A 13 -6.85 6.74 1.48
C GLN A 13 -6.83 6.00 2.82
N ASN A 14 -8.00 5.58 3.32
CA ASN A 14 -8.08 4.80 4.55
C ASN A 14 -7.41 3.43 4.40
N VAL A 15 -7.64 2.74 3.27
CA VAL A 15 -6.97 1.46 2.96
C VAL A 15 -5.46 1.64 2.80
N ALA A 16 -5.03 2.68 2.09
CA ALA A 16 -3.60 2.99 1.95
C ALA A 16 -2.95 3.32 3.31
N GLY A 17 -3.65 4.05 4.18
CA GLY A 17 -3.20 4.35 5.54
C GLY A 17 -3.10 3.11 6.42
N ILE A 18 -4.10 2.22 6.38
CA ILE A 18 -4.06 0.93 7.10
C ILE A 18 -2.90 0.07 6.58
N ALA A 19 -2.73 -0.02 5.25
CA ALA A 19 -1.66 -0.80 4.65
C ALA A 19 -0.27 -0.24 4.99
N ALA A 20 -0.11 1.09 5.00
CA ALA A 20 1.11 1.73 5.46
C ALA A 20 1.38 1.46 6.95
N GLY A 21 0.34 1.48 7.79
CA GLY A 21 0.43 1.11 9.20
C GLY A 21 0.84 -0.35 9.41
N ILE A 22 0.27 -1.28 8.66
CA ILE A 22 0.65 -2.71 8.70
C ILE A 22 2.10 -2.88 8.22
N GLY A 23 2.48 -2.22 7.13
CA GLY A 23 3.84 -2.24 6.60
C GLY A 23 4.86 -1.68 7.59
N PHE A 24 4.49 -0.63 8.33
CA PHE A 24 5.29 -0.07 9.41
C PHE A 24 5.48 -1.08 10.54
N VAL A 25 4.39 -1.67 11.04
CA VAL A 25 4.42 -2.66 12.12
C VAL A 25 5.27 -3.86 11.73
N LEU A 26 5.08 -4.41 10.53
CA LEU A 26 5.89 -5.53 10.03
C LEU A 26 7.36 -5.14 9.85
N GLY A 27 7.62 -3.95 9.30
CA GLY A 27 8.99 -3.41 9.14
C GLY A 27 9.71 -3.16 10.46
N LEU A 28 8.97 -2.98 11.56
CA LEU A 28 9.51 -2.89 12.92
C LEU A 28 9.65 -4.26 13.59
N LEU A 29 8.67 -5.14 13.41
CA LEU A 29 8.62 -6.44 14.07
C LEU A 29 9.69 -7.40 13.56
N ILE A 30 9.97 -7.40 12.25
CA ILE A 30 10.98 -8.27 11.63
C ILE A 30 12.38 -8.01 12.22
N PRO A 31 12.92 -6.78 12.22
CA PRO A 31 14.19 -6.49 12.85
C PRO A 31 14.14 -6.66 14.38
N ALA A 32 13.00 -6.40 15.03
CA ALA A 32 12.85 -6.69 16.47
C ALA A 32 13.07 -8.18 16.77
N VAL A 33 12.38 -9.07 16.06
CA VAL A 33 12.49 -10.52 16.27
C VAL A 33 13.87 -11.02 15.87
N ALA A 34 14.47 -10.48 14.81
CA ALA A 34 15.83 -10.84 14.41
C ALA A 34 16.86 -10.48 15.50
N ILE A 35 16.77 -9.29 16.08
CA ILE A 35 17.72 -8.81 17.08
C ILE A 35 17.50 -9.51 18.42
N TYR A 36 16.26 -9.54 18.91
CA TYR A 36 15.95 -10.04 20.26
C TYR A 36 15.71 -11.55 20.32
N GLY A 37 15.14 -12.15 19.28
CA GLY A 37 14.84 -13.59 19.24
C GLY A 37 15.99 -14.43 18.68
N LEU A 38 16.61 -13.96 17.61
CA LEU A 38 17.67 -14.68 16.90
C LEU A 38 19.09 -14.20 17.26
N HIS A 39 19.22 -13.26 18.21
CA HIS A 39 20.50 -12.68 18.65
C HIS A 39 21.33 -12.11 17.49
N TRP A 40 20.66 -11.63 16.45
CA TRP A 40 21.34 -11.02 15.32
C TRP A 40 21.92 -9.67 15.74
N GLN A 41 23.24 -9.52 15.63
CA GLN A 41 23.88 -8.22 15.84
C GLN A 41 23.42 -7.19 14.81
N CYS A 42 23.08 -6.01 15.30
CA CYS A 42 22.64 -4.93 14.43
C CYS A 42 23.85 -4.41 13.63
N PRO A 43 23.77 -4.27 12.30
CA PRO A 43 24.94 -3.92 11.46
C PRO A 43 25.48 -2.50 11.75
N PHE A 44 24.71 -1.67 12.45
CA PHE A 44 25.06 -0.31 12.84
C PHE A 44 25.62 -0.22 14.27
N GLY A 45 25.76 -1.35 14.97
CA GLY A 45 26.23 -1.46 16.36
C GLY A 45 25.13 -1.81 17.36
N ASP A 46 25.55 -2.25 18.56
CA ASP A 46 24.66 -2.73 19.63
C ASP A 46 24.14 -1.61 20.56
N GLY A 47 24.48 -0.35 20.27
CA GLY A 47 23.98 0.78 21.04
C GLY A 47 22.47 0.95 20.88
N ILE A 48 21.77 1.26 21.99
CA ILE A 48 20.30 1.48 21.99
C ILE A 48 19.86 2.48 20.91
N LEU A 49 20.65 3.55 20.71
CA LEU A 49 20.39 4.56 19.69
C LEU A 49 20.50 4.00 18.25
N GLN A 50 21.47 3.12 18.00
CA GLN A 50 21.73 2.51 16.70
C GLN A 50 20.67 1.46 16.37
N VAL A 51 20.34 0.61 17.34
CA VAL A 51 19.28 -0.40 17.23
C VAL A 51 17.92 0.28 17.01
N GLY A 52 17.60 1.29 17.83
CA GLY A 52 16.36 2.06 17.69
C GLY A 52 16.27 2.79 16.36
N GLY A 53 17.37 3.40 15.91
CA GLY A 53 17.46 4.05 14.60
C GLY A 53 17.26 3.08 13.44
N PHE A 54 17.90 1.92 13.48
CA PHE A 54 17.74 0.88 12.47
C PHE A 54 16.30 0.36 12.39
N MET A 55 15.67 0.09 13.54
CA MET A 55 14.27 -0.32 13.60
C MET A 55 13.33 0.76 13.05
N ALA A 56 13.58 2.04 13.35
CA ALA A 56 12.79 3.14 12.82
C ALA A 56 12.92 3.28 11.29
N ILE A 57 14.14 3.16 10.75
CA ILE A 57 14.40 3.21 9.30
C ILE A 57 13.74 2.03 8.58
N MET A 58 13.88 0.81 9.11
CA MET A 58 13.25 -0.39 8.54
C MET A 58 11.72 -0.32 8.60
N GLY A 59 11.16 0.18 9.71
CA GLY A 59 9.73 0.47 9.85
C GLY A 59 9.23 1.48 8.81
N LEU A 60 9.90 2.64 8.69
CA LEU A 60 9.58 3.66 7.70
C LEU A 60 9.69 3.13 6.26
N GLY A 61 10.76 2.39 5.94
CA GLY A 61 10.94 1.75 4.64
C GLY A 61 9.80 0.77 4.33
N GLY A 62 9.43 -0.08 5.29
CA GLY A 62 8.31 -1.01 5.18
C GLY A 62 6.97 -0.31 4.94
N ALA A 63 6.71 0.78 5.66
CA ALA A 63 5.51 1.59 5.50
C ALA A 63 5.41 2.21 4.09
N ILE A 64 6.53 2.76 3.59
CA ILE A 64 6.61 3.37 2.26
C ILE A 64 6.39 2.32 1.17
N ILE A 65 7.03 1.16 1.28
CA ILE A 65 6.90 0.08 0.29
C ILE A 65 5.46 -0.45 0.28
N ALA A 66 4.92 -0.81 1.45
CA ALA A 66 3.57 -1.36 1.55
C ALA A 66 2.49 -0.36 1.13
N GLY A 67 2.63 0.91 1.52
CA GLY A 67 1.74 2.00 1.13
C GLY A 67 1.75 2.23 -0.39
N ASN A 68 2.93 2.33 -1.00
CA ASN A 68 3.06 2.51 -2.45
C ASN A 68 2.55 1.29 -3.23
N LEU A 69 2.88 0.07 -2.80
CA LEU A 69 2.41 -1.17 -3.43
C LEU A 69 0.88 -1.24 -3.41
N THR A 70 0.27 -0.90 -2.27
CA THR A 70 -1.20 -0.85 -2.13
C THR A 70 -1.80 0.20 -3.05
N GLY A 71 -1.20 1.39 -3.16
CA GLY A 71 -1.63 2.43 -4.09
C GLY A 71 -1.61 1.96 -5.54
N LEU A 72 -0.53 1.29 -5.97
CA LEU A 72 -0.41 0.73 -7.32
C LEU A 72 -1.45 -0.36 -7.59
N ILE A 73 -1.70 -1.25 -6.62
CA ILE A 73 -2.73 -2.29 -6.72
C ILE A 73 -4.13 -1.66 -6.88
N LEU A 74 -4.45 -0.63 -6.08
CA LEU A 74 -5.73 0.07 -6.16
C LEU A 74 -5.93 0.76 -7.51
N ILE A 75 -4.90 1.45 -8.02
CA ILE A 75 -4.92 2.06 -9.36
C ILE A 75 -5.10 0.99 -10.44
N GLY A 76 -4.40 -0.14 -10.31
CA GLY A 76 -4.53 -1.29 -11.21
C GLY A 76 -5.95 -1.85 -11.25
N ILE A 77 -6.56 -2.08 -10.09
CA ILE A 77 -7.94 -2.57 -9.97
C ILE A 77 -8.93 -1.56 -10.55
N ALA A 78 -8.75 -0.27 -10.28
CA ALA A 78 -9.61 0.78 -10.82
C ALA A 78 -9.54 0.83 -12.36
N LYS A 79 -8.33 0.77 -12.92
CA LYS A 79 -8.11 0.75 -14.38
C LYS A 79 -8.67 -0.52 -15.01
N HIS A 80 -8.54 -1.67 -14.34
CA HIS A 80 -9.10 -2.94 -14.80
C HIS A 80 -10.64 -2.92 -14.81
N ARG A 81 -11.28 -2.42 -13.74
CA ARG A 81 -12.75 -2.25 -13.67
C ARG A 81 -13.27 -1.31 -14.75
N GLN A 82 -12.59 -0.19 -15.02
CA GLN A 82 -12.96 0.72 -16.11
C GLN A 82 -12.86 0.05 -17.49
N ARG A 83 -11.87 -0.81 -17.70
CA ARG A 83 -11.73 -1.53 -18.97
C ARG A 83 -12.88 -2.54 -19.17
N LEU A 84 -13.24 -3.27 -18.12
CA LEU A 84 -14.38 -4.19 -18.12
C LEU A 84 -15.71 -3.48 -18.36
N SER A 85 -15.96 -2.34 -17.71
CA SER A 85 -17.21 -1.59 -17.93
C SER A 85 -17.30 -0.99 -19.33
N ASN A 86 -16.18 -0.54 -19.91
CA ASN A 86 -16.14 -0.06 -21.30
C ASN A 86 -16.33 -1.18 -22.34
N LEU A 87 -15.91 -2.41 -22.03
CA LEU A 87 -16.18 -3.58 -22.86
C LEU A 87 -17.68 -3.95 -22.83
N SER A 88 -18.28 -4.05 -21.64
CA SER A 88 -19.73 -4.29 -21.49
C SER A 88 -20.56 -3.23 -22.22
N LYS A 89 -20.19 -1.95 -22.10
CA LYS A 89 -20.91 -0.85 -22.77
C LYS A 89 -20.79 -0.90 -24.30
N LYS A 90 -19.75 -1.52 -24.85
CA LYS A 90 -19.60 -1.76 -26.30
C LYS A 90 -20.47 -2.92 -26.78
N GLU A 91 -20.63 -3.96 -25.97
CA GLU A 91 -21.53 -5.08 -26.29
C GLU A 91 -23.00 -4.65 -26.27
N ASP A 92 -23.43 -3.87 -25.27
CA ASP A 92 -24.79 -3.32 -25.22
C ASP A 92 -25.10 -2.42 -26.41
N LYS A 93 -24.14 -1.57 -26.83
CA LYS A 93 -24.32 -0.69 -27.99
C LYS A 93 -24.42 -1.47 -29.31
N LYS A 94 -23.71 -2.60 -29.44
CA LYS A 94 -23.75 -3.47 -30.61
C LYS A 94 -25.08 -4.23 -30.71
N ASN A 95 -25.64 -4.66 -29.59
CA ASN A 95 -26.97 -5.30 -29.57
C ASN A 95 -28.11 -4.30 -29.83
N SER A 96 -27.95 -3.04 -29.45
CA SER A 96 -28.99 -2.02 -29.65
C SER A 96 -29.02 -1.39 -31.05
N SER A 97 -27.99 -1.58 -31.88
CA SER A 97 -27.92 -1.07 -33.26
C SER A 97 -28.14 -2.16 -34.33
N GLY A 98 -28.54 -3.36 -33.91
CA GLY A 98 -28.79 -4.51 -34.78
C GLY A 98 -30.27 -4.73 -35.14
N PHE A 99 -31.14 -3.75 -34.91
CA PHE A 99 -32.53 -3.71 -35.38
C PHE A 99 -32.70 -2.65 -36.45
#